data_AF-A0A6G3DEE7-F1
#
_entry.id   AF-A0A6G3DEE7-F1
#
_cell.length_a   1.000
_cell.length_b   1.000
_cell.length_c   1.000
_cell.angle_alpha   90.00
_cell.angle_beta   90.00
_cell.angle_gamma   90.00
#
_symmetry.space_group_name_H-M   'P 1'
#
loop_
_entity.id
_entity.type
_entity.pdbx_description
1 polymer ?
#
loop_
_entity_poly.entity_id
_entity_poly.type
_entity_poly.pdbx_seq_one_letter_code
_entity_poly.pdbx_strand_id
1 'polypeptide(L)'
;MGDVGERLPCAEEMRTTAAAFVQRVTARSRLPLDYSVASLRVVDFLVDGLRKNGVEEVRVREALFGLGAYVGEVLVRRAGATWIDFEADQRSYFGEPTGVRMPDGRVWNPLGKVRNCFAAGSSQESLRTFYLTLHGRARRPVA
;
A
#
# COMPACT_ATOMS: atom_id res chain seq x y z
N MET A 1 -14.24 25.80 -11.83
CA MET A 1 -12.98 25.53 -11.11
C MET A 1 -12.67 24.07 -11.38
N GLY A 2 -11.59 23.82 -12.11
CA GLY A 2 -11.42 22.64 -12.96
C GLY A 2 -11.57 21.31 -12.23
N ASP A 3 -12.19 20.36 -12.94
CA ASP A 3 -12.08 18.93 -12.74
C ASP A 3 -10.59 18.57 -12.69
N VAL A 4 -10.00 18.59 -11.50
CA VAL A 4 -8.70 17.96 -11.27
C VAL A 4 -9.03 16.48 -11.21
N GLY A 5 -9.19 15.87 -12.38
CA GLY A 5 -9.12 14.43 -12.51
C GLY A 5 -7.86 14.01 -11.76
N GLU A 6 -8.07 13.35 -10.63
CA GLU A 6 -7.03 13.00 -9.66
C GLU A 6 -6.05 12.11 -10.39
N ARG A 7 -5.00 12.70 -10.97
CA ARG A 7 -3.99 11.97 -11.73
C ARG A 7 -3.24 11.15 -10.71
N LEU A 8 -3.67 9.90 -10.59
CA LEU A 8 -3.03 8.93 -9.73
C LEU A 8 -1.56 8.79 -10.20
N PRO A 9 -0.60 8.85 -9.27
CA PRO A 9 0.81 8.86 -9.62
C PRO A 9 1.22 7.54 -10.26
N CYS A 10 2.12 7.65 -11.24
CA CYS A 10 2.74 6.50 -11.89
C CYS A 10 3.81 5.86 -10.99
N ALA A 11 4.31 4.69 -11.38
CA ALA A 11 5.28 3.91 -10.62
C ALA A 11 6.52 4.70 -10.15
N GLU A 12 7.05 5.58 -11.00
CA GLU A 12 8.21 6.43 -10.69
C GLU A 12 7.93 7.47 -9.59
N GLU A 13 6.68 7.95 -9.50
CA GLU A 13 6.25 8.96 -8.54
C GLU A 13 5.88 8.35 -7.17
N MET A 14 5.66 7.03 -7.10
CA MET A 14 5.19 6.35 -5.88
C MET A 14 6.17 6.48 -4.71
N ARG A 15 7.48 6.47 -4.98
CA ARG A 15 8.51 6.67 -3.95
C ARG A 15 8.40 8.05 -3.30
N THR A 16 8.31 9.09 -4.12
CA THR A 16 8.18 10.49 -3.65
C THR A 16 6.86 10.69 -2.92
N THR A 17 5.79 10.10 -3.44
CA THR A 17 4.46 10.09 -2.81
C THR A 17 4.50 9.50 -1.40
N ALA A 18 5.13 8.33 -1.23
CA ALA A 18 5.27 7.70 0.07
C ALA A 18 6.12 8.55 1.03
N ALA A 19 7.20 9.17 0.55
CA ALA A 19 8.03 10.07 1.36
C ALA A 19 7.26 11.32 1.81
N ALA A 20 6.53 11.97 0.91
CA ALA A 20 5.70 13.12 1.21
C ALA A 20 4.59 12.77 2.22
N PHE A 21 3.97 11.60 2.07
CA PHE A 21 3.01 11.09 3.05
C PHE A 21 3.63 10.94 4.44
N VAL A 22 4.78 10.24 4.55
CA VAL A 22 5.48 10.07 5.84
C VAL A 22 5.82 11.41 6.47
N GLN A 23 6.37 12.35 5.70
CA GLN A 23 6.67 13.70 6.20
C GLN A 23 5.42 14.38 6.77
N ARG A 24 4.29 14.37 6.04
CA ARG A 24 3.04 15.00 6.48
C ARG A 24 2.49 14.39 7.77
N VAL A 25 2.46 13.05 7.87
CA VAL A 25 1.89 12.39 9.06
C VAL A 25 2.83 12.43 10.26
N THR A 26 4.15 12.49 10.02
CA THR A 26 5.14 12.59 11.10
C THR A 26 5.34 14.01 11.62
N ALA A 27 4.98 15.04 10.84
CA ALA A 27 5.09 16.44 11.23
C ALA A 27 4.27 16.80 12.48
N ARG A 28 3.13 16.13 12.69
CA ARG A 28 2.21 16.39 13.81
C ARG A 28 2.24 15.31 14.90
N SER A 29 2.72 14.12 14.58
CA SER A 29 2.68 12.95 15.45
C SER A 29 3.90 12.11 15.16
N ARG A 30 4.75 11.79 16.15
CA ARG A 30 5.94 10.94 15.93
C ARG A 30 5.55 9.48 15.71
N LEU A 31 4.86 9.20 14.61
CA LEU A 31 4.51 7.85 14.17
C LEU A 31 5.79 7.17 13.67
N PRO A 32 6.12 5.95 14.15
CA PRO A 32 7.33 5.24 13.75
C PRO A 32 7.17 4.59 12.36
N LEU A 33 7.00 5.42 11.34
CA LEU A 33 6.91 5.01 9.93
C LEU A 33 8.29 5.03 9.27
N ASP A 34 9.14 4.09 9.66
CA ASP A 34 10.57 4.01 9.32
C ASP A 34 10.92 3.09 8.12
N TYR A 35 9.91 2.66 7.37
CA TYR A 35 10.00 1.69 6.28
C TYR A 35 10.54 0.31 6.71
N SER A 36 10.43 -0.05 7.99
CA SER A 36 10.71 -1.41 8.46
C SER A 36 9.52 -2.35 8.19
N VAL A 37 9.74 -3.65 8.32
CA VAL A 37 8.62 -4.61 8.33
C VAL A 37 7.78 -4.46 9.61
N ALA A 38 8.41 -4.00 10.71
CA ALA A 38 7.73 -3.82 11.99
C ALA A 38 6.70 -2.68 11.93
N SER A 39 6.99 -1.61 11.18
CA SER A 39 6.07 -0.47 11.02
C SER A 39 4.77 -0.82 10.30
N LEU A 40 4.69 -1.96 9.58
CA LEU A 40 3.43 -2.43 8.99
C LEU A 40 2.34 -2.66 10.05
N ARG A 41 2.71 -3.01 11.28
CA ARG A 41 1.74 -3.08 12.39
C ARG A 41 1.16 -1.71 12.74
N VAL A 42 1.99 -0.67 12.66
CA VAL A 42 1.56 0.73 12.89
C VAL A 42 0.56 1.12 11.81
N VAL A 43 0.81 0.74 10.56
CA VAL A 43 -0.13 0.96 9.46
C VAL A 43 -1.45 0.23 9.70
N ASP A 44 -1.41 -1.05 10.11
CA ASP A 44 -2.61 -1.80 10.49
C ASP A 44 -3.42 -1.06 11.58
N PHE A 45 -2.76 -0.53 12.63
CA PHE A 45 -3.41 0.27 13.67
C PHE A 45 -3.99 1.59 13.15
N LEU A 46 -3.32 2.27 12.23
CA LEU A 46 -3.82 3.52 11.64
C LEU A 46 -5.07 3.26 10.80
N VAL A 47 -5.06 2.21 9.97
CA VAL A 47 -6.22 1.80 9.16
C VAL A 47 -7.41 1.48 10.06
N ASP A 48 -7.18 0.71 11.12
CA ASP A 48 -8.21 0.41 12.11
C ASP A 48 -8.74 1.63 12.84
N GLY A 49 -7.86 2.58 13.20
CA GLY A 49 -8.25 3.83 13.82
C GLY A 49 -9.17 4.64 12.92
N LEU A 50 -8.83 4.77 11.64
CA LEU A 50 -9.67 5.43 10.64
C LEU A 50 -11.04 4.75 10.52
N ARG A 51 -11.08 3.42 10.50
CA ARG A 51 -12.32 2.64 10.42
C ARG A 51 -13.20 2.82 11.66
N LYS A 52 -12.62 2.69 12.86
CA LYS A 52 -13.34 2.78 14.14
C LYS A 52 -13.94 4.17 14.39
N ASN A 53 -13.35 5.21 13.80
CA ASN A 53 -13.90 6.56 13.84
C ASN A 53 -15.15 6.75 12.97
N GLY A 54 -15.65 5.69 12.30
CA GLY A 54 -16.88 5.73 11.51
C GLY A 54 -16.79 6.63 10.28
N VAL A 55 -15.58 6.96 9.84
CA VAL A 55 -15.37 7.87 8.72
C VAL A 55 -15.62 7.11 7.41
N GLU A 56 -16.43 7.70 6.52
CA GLU A 56 -16.66 7.12 5.19
C GLU A 56 -15.35 7.03 4.40
N GLU A 57 -15.18 5.94 3.63
CA GLU A 57 -13.99 5.68 2.81
C GLU A 57 -13.63 6.88 1.92
N VAL A 58 -14.65 7.54 1.36
CA VAL A 58 -14.52 8.72 0.49
C VAL A 58 -13.72 9.85 1.15
N ARG A 59 -13.84 10.01 2.48
CA ARG A 59 -13.19 11.06 3.26
C ARG A 59 -11.77 10.69 3.71
N VAL A 60 -11.45 9.39 3.75
CA VAL A 60 -10.11 8.89 4.12
C VAL A 60 -9.30 8.39 2.94
N ARG A 61 -9.81 8.54 1.70
CA ARG A 61 -9.18 8.05 0.48
C ARG A 61 -7.72 8.48 0.33
N GLU A 62 -7.41 9.78 0.53
CA GLU A 62 -6.03 10.28 0.45
C GLU A 62 -5.12 9.64 1.52
N ALA A 63 -5.65 9.42 2.73
CA ALA A 63 -4.91 8.77 3.80
C ALA A 63 -4.66 7.29 3.49
N LEU A 64 -5.67 6.56 3.02
CA LEU A 64 -5.54 5.16 2.59
C LEU A 64 -4.57 5.02 1.42
N PHE A 65 -4.62 5.95 0.47
CA PHE A 65 -3.69 6.03 -0.65
C PHE A 65 -2.24 6.22 -0.16
N GLY A 66 -2.00 7.18 0.73
CA GLY A 66 -0.69 7.41 1.32
C GLY A 66 -0.16 6.23 2.14
N LEU A 67 -1.03 5.55 2.91
CA LEU A 67 -0.70 4.32 3.61
C LEU A 67 -0.36 3.18 2.63
N GLY A 68 -1.10 3.06 1.51
CA GLY A 68 -0.81 2.12 0.43
C GLY A 68 0.54 2.36 -0.24
N ALA A 69 0.86 3.62 -0.55
CA ALA A 69 2.17 4.01 -1.09
C ALA A 69 3.30 3.67 -0.11
N TYR A 70 3.10 3.92 1.18
CA TYR A 70 4.04 3.53 2.23
C TYR A 70 4.28 2.02 2.29
N VAL A 71 3.20 1.23 2.28
CA VAL A 71 3.28 -0.24 2.27
C VAL A 71 4.06 -0.73 1.05
N GLY A 72 3.75 -0.22 -0.14
CA GLY A 72 4.49 -0.59 -1.35
C GLY A 72 5.97 -0.25 -1.27
N GLU A 73 6.34 0.88 -0.67
CA GLU A 73 7.76 1.21 -0.41
C GLU A 73 8.44 0.26 0.59
N VAL A 74 7.71 -0.23 1.61
CA VAL A 74 8.23 -1.30 2.48
C VAL A 74 8.52 -2.55 1.66
N LEU A 75 7.64 -2.93 0.72
CA LEU A 75 7.85 -4.10 -0.15
C LEU A 75 9.07 -3.92 -1.06
N VAL A 76 9.20 -2.74 -1.68
CA VAL A 76 10.35 -2.41 -2.53
C VAL A 76 11.66 -2.52 -1.75
N ARG A 77 11.71 -1.93 -0.56
CA ARG A 77 12.94 -1.86 0.25
C ARG A 77 13.29 -3.16 0.98
N ARG A 78 12.28 -3.93 1.40
CA ARG A 78 12.49 -5.09 2.31
C ARG A 78 12.29 -6.44 1.62
N ALA A 79 11.49 -6.48 0.56
CA ALA A 79 11.20 -7.71 -0.18
C ALA A 79 11.77 -7.71 -1.61
N GLY A 80 12.51 -6.67 -2.00
CA GLY A 80 13.12 -6.54 -3.33
C GLY A 80 12.11 -6.32 -4.45
N ALA A 81 10.90 -5.85 -4.12
CA ALA A 81 9.89 -5.55 -5.11
C ALA A 81 10.26 -4.31 -5.94
N THR A 82 9.60 -4.13 -7.08
CA THR A 82 9.71 -2.91 -7.90
C THR A 82 8.33 -2.33 -8.14
N TRP A 83 8.21 -1.00 -8.11
CA TRP A 83 6.99 -0.33 -8.54
C TRP A 83 6.78 -0.54 -10.04
N ILE A 84 5.52 -0.76 -10.41
CA ILE A 84 5.10 -0.95 -11.79
C ILE A 84 3.80 -0.20 -12.02
N ASP A 85 3.63 0.30 -13.24
CA ASP A 85 2.32 0.68 -13.72
C ASP A 85 1.59 -0.60 -14.12
N PHE A 86 0.32 -0.69 -13.75
CA PHE A 86 -0.54 -1.77 -14.21
C PHE A 86 -0.87 -1.56 -15.69
N GLU A 87 -0.84 -2.64 -16.45
CA GLU A 87 -1.35 -2.68 -17.82
C GLU A 87 -2.88 -2.52 -17.83
N ALA A 88 -3.47 -2.19 -18.98
CA ALA A 88 -4.91 -1.92 -19.09
C ALA A 88 -5.79 -3.03 -18.48
N ASP A 89 -5.45 -4.30 -18.72
CA ASP A 89 -6.16 -5.45 -18.17
C ASP A 89 -6.05 -5.54 -16.65
N GLN A 90 -4.87 -5.20 -16.11
CA GLN A 90 -4.61 -5.19 -14.66
C GLN A 90 -5.33 -4.03 -13.99
N ARG A 91 -5.39 -2.85 -14.63
CA ARG A 91 -6.15 -1.69 -14.13
C ARG A 91 -7.63 -2.00 -14.04
N SER A 92 -8.18 -2.72 -15.01
CA SER A 92 -9.58 -3.15 -15.00
C SER A 92 -9.88 -4.09 -13.82
N TYR A 93 -8.94 -4.96 -13.44
CA TYR A 93 -9.11 -5.89 -12.33
C TYR A 93 -8.88 -5.24 -10.95
N PHE A 94 -7.87 -4.38 -10.83
CA PHE A 94 -7.43 -3.83 -9.54
C PHE A 94 -8.04 -2.48 -9.19
N GLY A 95 -8.56 -1.73 -10.16
CA GLY A 95 -9.12 -0.39 -9.97
C GLY A 95 -8.10 0.71 -9.61
N GLU A 96 -6.82 0.35 -9.47
CA GLU A 96 -5.70 1.25 -9.20
C GLU A 96 -4.73 1.20 -10.39
N PRO A 97 -3.97 2.26 -10.69
CA PRO A 97 -3.07 2.30 -11.85
C PRO A 97 -1.67 1.75 -11.57
N THR A 98 -1.32 1.54 -10.30
CA THR A 98 0.02 1.13 -9.88
C THR A 98 -0.01 -0.03 -8.89
N GLY A 99 1.07 -0.79 -8.89
CA GLY A 99 1.35 -1.80 -7.87
C GLY A 99 2.82 -2.17 -7.82
N VAL A 100 3.12 -3.30 -7.20
CA VAL A 100 4.49 -3.79 -7.09
C VAL A 100 4.65 -5.17 -7.72
N ARG A 101 5.78 -5.38 -8.38
CA ARG A 101 6.23 -6.69 -8.87
C ARG A 101 7.29 -7.24 -7.95
N MET A 102 7.07 -8.44 -7.44
CA MET A 102 8.02 -9.17 -6.62
C MET A 102 9.13 -9.80 -7.47
N PRO A 103 10.29 -10.14 -6.88
CA PRO A 103 11.37 -10.83 -7.61
C PRO A 103 10.96 -12.16 -8.26
N ASP A 104 9.92 -12.82 -7.72
CA ASP A 104 9.35 -14.06 -8.29
C ASP A 104 8.40 -13.82 -9.47
N GLY A 105 8.25 -12.56 -9.90
CA GLY A 105 7.41 -12.12 -11.02
C GLY A 105 5.95 -11.83 -10.64
N ARG A 106 5.51 -12.14 -9.41
CA ARG A 106 4.12 -11.90 -9.00
C ARG A 106 3.85 -10.42 -8.82
N VAL A 107 2.65 -10.01 -9.21
CA VAL A 107 2.18 -8.64 -9.09
C VAL A 107 1.21 -8.52 -7.93
N TRP A 108 1.35 -7.44 -7.15
CA TRP A 108 0.51 -7.15 -6.00
C TRP A 108 0.06 -5.69 -6.00
N ASN A 109 -1.15 -5.44 -5.48
CA ASN A 109 -1.71 -4.10 -5.30
C ASN A 109 -1.68 -3.71 -3.81
N PRO A 110 -0.66 -2.97 -3.33
CA PRO A 110 -0.58 -2.55 -1.94
C PRO A 110 -1.67 -1.53 -1.56
N LEU A 111 -2.11 -0.69 -2.51
CA LEU A 111 -3.17 0.31 -2.29
C LEU A 111 -4.52 -0.39 -2.07
N GLY A 112 -4.87 -1.30 -2.98
CA GLY A 112 -6.04 -2.15 -2.85
C GLY A 112 -5.99 -2.99 -1.58
N LYS A 113 -4.81 -3.49 -1.20
CA LYS A 113 -4.68 -4.25 0.05
C LYS A 113 -5.00 -3.42 1.29
N VAL A 114 -4.52 -2.18 1.37
CA VAL A 114 -4.85 -1.25 2.46
C VAL A 114 -6.35 -0.94 2.50
N ARG A 115 -6.98 -0.72 1.34
CA ARG A 115 -8.44 -0.51 1.25
C ARG A 115 -9.23 -1.74 1.72
N ASN A 116 -8.79 -2.94 1.34
CA ASN A 116 -9.38 -4.19 1.83
C ASN A 116 -9.24 -4.32 3.35
N CYS A 117 -8.08 -3.99 3.92
CA CYS A 117 -7.91 -3.94 5.38
C CYS A 117 -8.85 -2.92 6.03
N PHE A 118 -9.07 -1.75 5.42
CA PHE A 118 -10.01 -0.76 5.91
C PHE A 118 -11.46 -1.27 5.88
N ALA A 119 -11.85 -1.96 4.81
CA ALA A 119 -13.20 -2.48 4.61
C ALA A 119 -13.52 -3.71 5.50
N ALA A 120 -12.56 -4.61 5.69
CA ALA A 120 -12.72 -5.84 6.47
C ALA A 120 -12.37 -5.66 7.97
N GLY A 121 -11.40 -4.79 8.28
CA GLY A 121 -10.81 -4.62 9.62
C GLY A 121 -9.61 -5.54 9.88
N SER A 122 -8.75 -5.15 10.83
CA SER A 122 -7.47 -5.83 11.12
C SER A 122 -7.58 -7.27 11.64
N SER A 123 -8.75 -7.68 12.12
CA SER A 123 -8.99 -9.05 12.60
C SER A 123 -9.11 -10.06 11.46
N GLN A 124 -9.41 -9.61 10.25
CA GLN A 124 -9.52 -10.45 9.05
C GLN A 124 -8.35 -10.24 8.09
N GLU A 125 -7.84 -9.02 8.02
CA GLU A 125 -6.82 -8.62 7.06
C GLU A 125 -5.70 -7.83 7.74
N SER A 126 -4.45 -8.26 7.56
CA SER A 126 -3.27 -7.56 8.11
C SER A 126 -2.19 -7.39 7.06
N LEU A 127 -1.62 -6.19 7.00
CA LEU A 127 -0.51 -5.84 6.11
C LEU A 127 0.78 -6.55 6.52
N ARG A 128 0.97 -6.79 7.82
CA ARG A 128 2.09 -7.61 8.29
C ARG A 128 1.93 -9.07 7.86
N THR A 129 0.75 -9.65 8.01
CA THR A 129 0.50 -11.03 7.55
C THR A 129 0.67 -11.12 6.04
N PHE A 130 0.13 -10.14 5.32
CA PHE A 130 0.32 -10.00 3.88
C PHE A 130 1.81 -10.05 3.50
N TYR A 131 2.66 -9.22 4.13
CA TYR A 131 4.11 -9.24 3.91
C TYR A 131 4.72 -10.64 4.09
N LEU A 132 4.35 -11.34 5.16
CA LEU A 132 4.88 -12.68 5.44
C LEU A 132 4.46 -13.71 4.39
N THR A 133 3.28 -13.55 3.79
CA THR A 133 2.81 -14.45 2.71
C THR A 133 3.52 -14.23 1.38
N LEU A 134 4.15 -13.06 1.16
CA LEU A 134 4.87 -12.76 -0.09
C LEU A 134 6.06 -13.69 -0.31
N HIS A 135 6.72 -14.11 0.78
CA HIS A 135 7.88 -15.00 0.75
C HIS A 135 7.50 -16.50 0.70
N GLY A 136 6.21 -16.84 0.85
CA GLY A 136 5.75 -18.21 1.13
C GLY A 136 5.70 -19.16 -0.07
N ARG A 137 5.98 -18.71 -1.29
CA ARG A 137 6.05 -19.59 -2.46
C ARG A 137 7.19 -19.20 -3.36
N ALA A 138 8.42 -19.44 -2.92
CA ALA A 138 9.53 -19.61 -3.86
C ALA A 138 9.10 -20.67 -4.87
N ARG A 139 9.15 -20.32 -6.16
CA ARG A 139 8.85 -21.24 -7.25
C ARG A 139 9.78 -22.43 -7.10
N ARG A 140 9.23 -23.63 -6.81
CA ARG A 140 10.04 -24.85 -6.86
C ARG A 140 10.55 -24.93 -8.31
N PRO A 141 11.87 -24.96 -8.56
CA PRO A 141 12.33 -25.15 -9.92
C PRO A 141 11.75 -26.49 -10.40
N VAL A 142 11.02 -26.45 -11.51
CA VAL A 142 10.75 -27.66 -12.28
C VAL A 142 12.11 -28.13 -12.76
N ALA A 143 12.51 -29.31 -12.28
CA ALA A 143 13.66 -30.04 -12.77
C ALA A 143 13.31 -30.70 -14.11
#